data_AF-A0A9K3DBE1-F1
#
_entry.id   AF-A0A9K3DBE1-F1
#
_cell.length_a   1.000
_cell.length_b   1.000
_cell.length_c   1.000
_cell.angle_alpha   90.00
_cell.angle_beta   90.00
_cell.angle_gamma   90.00
#
_symmetry.space_group_name_H-M   'P 1'
#
loop_
_entity.id
_entity.type
_entity.pdbx_description
1 polymer ?
#
loop_
_entity_poly.entity_id
_entity_poly.type
_entity_poly.pdbx_seq_one_letter_code
_entity_poly.pdbx_strand_id
1 'polypeptide(L)'
;FMVVDAGGGTVDLTVHKVNAEGGMEEVTRGLGDSCGATFLDVQFLEWLRERLGDEFYKECQTSYPSAMASLVQSWESIKRRYTGQESDDADADHTYITLPGKLGRRIPPEVEARLEELQDGEVDDLVLCDRDYRSIFDPVVDK
;
A
#
# COMPACT_ATOMS: atom_id res chain seq x y z
N PHE A 1 15.56 16.94 21.43
CA PHE A 1 14.45 16.93 20.46
C PHE A 1 14.26 15.51 19.97
N MET A 2 13.09 15.20 19.40
CA MET A 2 12.75 13.86 18.89
C MET A 2 12.95 13.85 17.37
N VAL A 3 13.58 12.80 16.86
CA VAL A 3 13.70 12.52 15.43
C VAL A 3 12.89 11.27 15.15
N VAL A 4 12.00 11.35 14.17
CA VAL A 4 11.23 10.21 13.67
C VAL A 4 11.77 9.89 12.29
N ASP A 5 12.38 8.73 12.13
CA ASP A 5 12.77 8.18 10.84
C ASP A 5 11.79 7.06 10.46
N ALA A 6 10.83 7.39 9.60
CA ALA A 6 9.84 6.44 9.10
C ALA A 6 10.28 5.93 7.73
N GLY A 7 11.12 4.90 7.71
CA GLY A 7 11.58 4.23 6.50
C GLY A 7 10.60 3.17 5.99
N GLY A 8 10.94 2.55 4.86
CA GLY A 8 10.11 1.53 4.20
C GLY A 8 9.90 0.22 4.96
N GLY A 9 10.64 -0.03 6.04
CA GLY A 9 10.57 -1.28 6.82
C GLY A 9 10.63 -1.11 8.34
N THR A 10 11.12 0.02 8.84
CA THR A 10 11.24 0.33 10.27
C THR A 10 10.82 1.77 10.50
N VAL A 11 10.17 2.02 11.64
CA VAL A 11 10.02 3.36 12.20
C VAL A 11 10.99 3.44 13.37
N ASP A 12 12.04 4.23 13.23
CA ASP A 12 13.05 4.42 14.27
C ASP A 12 12.76 5.74 15.01
N LEU A 13 12.35 5.62 16.28
CA LEU A 13 12.13 6.76 17.16
C LEU A 13 13.37 7.00 18.02
N THR A 14 14.10 8.08 17.76
CA THR A 14 15.28 8.45 18.56
C THR A 14 15.06 9.76 19.29
N VAL A 15 15.12 9.71 20.63
CA VAL A 15 15.00 10.90 21.49
C VAL A 15 16.39 11.34 21.94
N HIS A 16 16.82 12.51 21.48
CA HIS A 16 18.07 13.13 21.88
C HIS A 16 17.86 14.18 22.96
N LYS A 17 18.63 14.11 24.04
CA LYS A 17 18.76 15.19 25.02
C LYS A 17 20.07 15.94 24.77
N VAL A 18 20.00 17.26 24.73
CA VAL A 18 21.18 18.13 24.67
C VAL A 18 21.56 18.47 26.12
N ASN A 19 22.77 18.12 26.52
CA ASN A 19 23.28 18.48 27.84
C ASN A 19 23.81 19.93 27.86
N ALA A 20 24.07 20.47 29.05
CA ALA A 20 24.48 21.86 29.22
C ALA A 20 25.86 22.20 28.59
N GLU A 21 26.61 21.18 28.18
CA GLU A 21 27.94 21.31 27.55
C GLU A 21 27.89 21.16 26.02
N GLY A 22 26.70 21.05 25.43
CA GLY A 22 26.50 20.94 23.98
C GLY A 22 26.65 19.53 23.41
N GLY A 23 26.81 18.51 24.25
CA GLY A 23 26.82 17.10 23.85
C GLY A 23 25.40 16.55 23.66
N MET A 24 25.21 15.70 22.65
CA MET A 24 24.00 14.91 22.43
C MET A 24 24.12 13.56 23.12
N GLU A 25 23.11 13.21 23.90
CA GLU A 25 22.96 11.88 24.50
C GLU A 25 21.64 11.26 24.04
N GLU A 26 21.71 10.05 23.48
CA GLU A 26 20.56 9.24 23.09
C GLU A 26 19.95 8.59 24.35
N VAL A 27 18.70 8.93 24.68
CA VAL A 27 18.13 8.67 26.02
C VAL A 27 17.36 7.34 26.10
N THR A 28 17.17 6.64 24.97
CA THR A 28 16.40 5.39 24.91
C THR A 28 16.97 4.45 23.86
N ARG A 29 16.90 3.12 24.11
CA ARG A 29 17.07 2.11 23.06
C ARG A 29 16.04 2.40 21.96
N GLY A 30 16.47 2.52 20.71
CA GLY A 30 15.57 2.62 19.56
C GLY A 30 14.54 1.48 19.60
N LEU A 31 13.27 1.85 19.75
CA LEU A 31 12.13 0.95 19.55
C LEU A 31 11.91 0.84 18.05
N GLY A 32 12.76 0.06 17.38
CA GLY A 32 12.58 -0.31 15.98
C GLY A 32 11.60 -1.47 15.91
N ASP A 33 10.31 -1.18 15.81
CA ASP A 33 9.33 -2.18 15.42
C ASP A 33 9.09 -2.09 13.90
N SER A 34 8.82 -3.24 13.29
CA SER A 34 8.69 -3.45 11.84
C SER A 34 7.36 -2.93 11.27
N CYS A 35 7.02 -1.69 11.62
CA CYS A 35 5.68 -1.11 11.51
C CYS A 35 5.51 -0.09 10.37
N GLY A 36 6.52 0.13 9.53
CA GLY A 36 6.50 1.21 8.52
C GLY A 36 5.74 0.86 7.24
N ALA A 37 6.46 0.63 6.14
CA ALA A 37 5.82 0.45 4.83
C ALA A 37 5.62 -1.01 4.40
N THR A 38 6.33 -1.98 4.99
CA THR A 38 6.16 -3.41 4.65
C THR A 38 4.76 -3.92 5.00
N PHE A 39 4.15 -3.41 6.07
CA PHE A 39 2.78 -3.79 6.43
C PHE A 39 1.75 -3.25 5.41
N LEU A 40 1.98 -2.04 4.86
CA LEU A 40 1.16 -1.51 3.76
C LEU A 40 1.22 -2.42 2.52
N ASP A 41 2.37 -3.02 2.24
CA ASP A 41 2.52 -3.95 1.12
C ASP A 41 1.75 -5.25 1.34
N VAL A 42 1.72 -5.77 2.57
CA VAL A 42 0.89 -6.92 2.92
C VAL A 42 -0.60 -6.60 2.75
N GLN A 43 -1.03 -5.45 3.26
CA GLN A 43 -2.43 -5.02 3.14
C GLN A 43 -2.84 -4.81 1.67
N PHE A 44 -1.97 -4.24 0.85
CA PHE A 44 -2.21 -4.12 -0.59
C PHE A 44 -2.32 -5.49 -1.28
N LEU A 45 -1.50 -6.47 -0.92
CA LEU A 45 -1.57 -7.81 -1.51
C LEU A 45 -2.86 -8.54 -1.13
N GLU A 46 -3.34 -8.38 0.10
CA GLU A 46 -4.65 -8.91 0.52
C GLU A 46 -5.80 -8.19 -0.20
N TRP A 47 -5.75 -6.86 -0.29
CA TRP A 47 -6.70 -6.06 -1.06
C TRP A 47 -6.78 -6.49 -2.54
N LEU A 48 -5.62 -6.79 -3.14
CA LEU A 48 -5.53 -7.29 -4.51
C LEU A 48 -6.12 -8.70 -4.65
N ARG A 49 -5.87 -9.57 -3.66
CA ARG A 49 -6.41 -10.92 -3.61
C ARG A 49 -7.93 -10.93 -3.48
N GLU A 50 -8.52 -10.03 -2.69
CA GLU A 50 -9.97 -9.92 -2.56
C GLU A 50 -10.66 -9.64 -3.90
N ARG A 51 -10.05 -8.75 -4.71
CA ARG A 51 -10.53 -8.35 -6.04
C ARG A 51 -10.33 -9.42 -7.10
N LEU A 52 -9.13 -10.01 -7.15
CA LEU A 52 -8.82 -11.06 -8.11
C LEU A 52 -9.46 -12.41 -7.74
N GLY A 53 -9.84 -12.60 -6.48
CA GLY A 53 -10.28 -13.88 -5.95
C GLY A 53 -9.12 -14.86 -5.71
N ASP A 54 -9.27 -15.73 -4.72
CA ASP A 54 -8.21 -16.61 -4.22
C ASP A 54 -7.56 -17.50 -5.29
N GLU A 55 -8.36 -18.11 -6.14
CA GLU A 55 -7.87 -19.09 -7.12
C GLU A 55 -7.10 -18.38 -8.25
N PHE A 56 -7.67 -17.32 -8.81
CA PHE A 56 -7.00 -16.56 -9.87
C PHE A 56 -5.79 -15.79 -9.33
N TYR A 57 -5.83 -15.28 -8.09
CA TYR A 57 -4.66 -14.67 -7.46
C TYR A 57 -3.48 -15.66 -7.35
N LYS A 58 -3.70 -16.89 -6.88
CA LYS A 58 -2.66 -17.94 -6.83
C LYS A 58 -2.13 -18.29 -8.22
N GLU A 59 -3.01 -18.36 -9.22
CA GLU A 59 -2.62 -18.56 -10.61
C GLU A 59 -1.73 -17.40 -11.09
N CYS A 60 -2.09 -16.15 -10.78
CA CYS A 60 -1.30 -14.98 -11.17
C CYS A 60 0.11 -15.01 -10.57
N GLN A 61 0.24 -15.41 -9.31
CA GLN A 61 1.53 -15.54 -8.62
C GLN A 61 2.45 -16.58 -9.29
N THR A 62 1.88 -17.65 -9.83
CA THR A 62 2.65 -18.77 -10.40
C THR A 62 2.88 -18.63 -11.90
N SER A 63 1.84 -18.29 -12.66
CA SER A 63 1.85 -18.21 -14.11
C SER A 63 2.29 -16.85 -14.64
N TYR A 64 2.09 -15.77 -13.86
CA TYR A 64 2.33 -14.40 -14.29
C TYR A 64 3.15 -13.56 -13.29
N PRO A 65 4.30 -14.05 -12.80
CA PRO A 65 5.08 -13.36 -11.76
C PRO A 65 5.54 -11.96 -12.19
N SER A 66 5.84 -11.76 -13.48
CA SER A 66 6.23 -10.44 -13.99
C SER A 66 5.06 -9.43 -13.95
N ALA A 67 3.83 -9.90 -14.15
CA ALA A 67 2.65 -9.04 -14.07
C ALA A 67 2.36 -8.66 -12.62
N MET A 68 2.46 -9.63 -11.69
CA MET A 68 2.37 -9.36 -10.25
C MET A 68 3.42 -8.34 -9.81
N ALA A 69 4.66 -8.48 -10.27
CA ALA A 69 5.73 -7.51 -9.98
C ALA A 69 5.40 -6.10 -10.49
N SER A 70 4.79 -5.97 -11.67
CA SER A 70 4.34 -4.68 -12.19
C SER A 70 3.25 -4.04 -11.33
N LEU A 71 2.29 -4.83 -10.82
CA LEU A 71 1.25 -4.33 -9.91
C LEU A 71 1.86 -3.81 -8.60
N VAL A 72 2.80 -4.56 -8.02
CA VAL A 72 3.54 -4.13 -6.81
C VAL A 72 4.36 -2.87 -7.09
N GLN A 73 4.98 -2.74 -8.27
CA GLN A 73 5.72 -1.52 -8.62
C GLN A 73 4.82 -0.29 -8.78
N SER A 74 3.61 -0.46 -9.35
CA SER A 74 2.60 0.59 -9.41
C SER A 74 2.18 1.01 -8.00
N TRP A 75 1.93 0.03 -7.11
CA TRP A 75 1.64 0.28 -5.71
C TRP A 75 2.74 1.06 -4.99
N GLU A 76 4.01 0.69 -5.15
CA GLU A 76 5.14 1.43 -4.55
C GLU A 76 5.19 2.90 -4.99
N SER A 77 4.73 3.19 -6.20
CA SER A 77 4.67 4.56 -6.72
C SER A 77 3.49 5.33 -6.13
N ILE A 78 2.35 4.67 -5.93
CA ILE A 78 1.15 5.22 -5.29
C ILE A 78 1.41 5.49 -3.81
N LYS A 79 1.91 4.48 -3.09
CA LYS A 79 2.28 4.56 -1.67
C LYS A 79 3.17 5.76 -1.35
N ARG A 80 4.16 6.04 -2.21
CA ARG A 80 5.07 7.20 -2.05
C ARG A 80 4.44 8.56 -2.34
N ARG A 81 3.35 8.60 -3.10
CA ARG A 81 2.63 9.83 -3.45
C ARG A 81 1.51 10.14 -2.48
N TYR A 82 1.07 9.17 -1.69
CA TYR A 82 0.03 9.35 -0.69
C TYR A 82 0.53 10.25 0.45
N THR A 83 -0.09 11.42 0.59
CA THR A 83 0.26 12.42 1.62
C THR A 83 -0.73 12.42 2.80
N GLY A 84 -1.81 11.63 2.72
CA GLY A 84 -2.87 11.60 3.74
C GLY A 84 -3.67 12.90 3.85
N GLN A 85 -3.50 13.84 2.92
CA GLN A 85 -4.31 15.06 2.86
C GLN A 85 -5.50 14.81 1.94
N GLU A 86 -6.71 15.09 2.44
CA GLU A 86 -7.91 15.14 1.61
C GLU A 86 -7.70 16.17 0.49
N SER A 87 -7.74 15.71 -0.75
CA SER A 87 -7.75 16.58 -1.92
C SER A 87 -9.13 17.21 -2.05
N ASP A 88 -9.19 18.53 -2.26
CA ASP A 88 -10.45 19.23 -2.59
C ASP A 88 -11.04 18.81 -3.96
N ASP A 89 -10.29 18.01 -4.73
CA ASP A 89 -10.68 17.47 -6.02
C ASP A 89 -11.41 16.13 -5.84
N ALA A 90 -12.71 16.09 -6.13
CA ALA A 90 -13.53 14.87 -6.04
C ALA A 90 -13.09 13.73 -6.99
N ASP A 91 -12.35 14.05 -8.06
CA ASP A 91 -11.74 13.07 -8.96
C ASP A 91 -10.40 12.52 -8.45
N ALA A 92 -9.76 13.17 -7.47
CA ALA A 92 -8.52 12.68 -6.87
C ALA A 92 -8.74 11.50 -5.91
N ASP A 93 -9.99 11.17 -5.61
CA ASP A 93 -10.37 10.02 -4.78
C ASP A 93 -10.20 8.68 -5.49
N HIS A 94 -10.03 8.63 -6.83
CA HIS A 94 -9.87 7.38 -7.59
C HIS A 94 -8.49 7.27 -8.21
N THR A 95 -7.71 6.29 -7.73
CA THR A 95 -6.42 5.95 -8.32
C THR A 95 -6.53 4.67 -9.14
N TYR A 96 -6.21 4.77 -10.43
CA TYR A 96 -6.27 3.65 -11.36
C TYR A 96 -4.90 2.96 -11.45
N ILE A 97 -4.90 1.64 -11.26
CA ILE A 97 -3.75 0.77 -11.51
C ILE A 97 -4.08 -0.09 -12.74
N THR A 98 -3.37 0.17 -13.82
CA THR A 98 -3.53 -0.60 -15.06
C THR A 98 -3.14 -2.05 -14.90
N LEU A 99 -4.09 -2.92 -15.22
CA LEU A 99 -3.88 -4.36 -15.26
C LEU A 99 -2.86 -4.68 -16.36
N PRO A 100 -1.73 -5.35 -16.03
CA PRO A 100 -0.76 -5.75 -17.04
C PRO A 100 -1.46 -6.57 -18.12
N GLY A 101 -1.23 -6.29 -19.40
CA GLY A 101 -2.01 -6.88 -20.51
C GLY A 101 -2.00 -8.42 -20.60
N LYS A 102 -1.08 -9.11 -19.90
CA LYS A 102 -1.13 -10.56 -19.72
C LYS A 102 -2.25 -11.01 -18.77
N LEU A 103 -2.49 -10.25 -17.70
CA LEU A 103 -3.55 -10.47 -16.72
C LEU A 103 -4.90 -10.03 -17.28
N GLY A 104 -5.02 -8.81 -17.80
CA GLY A 104 -6.29 -8.29 -18.33
C GLY A 104 -6.95 -9.21 -19.36
N ARG A 105 -6.16 -9.85 -20.23
CA ARG A 105 -6.67 -10.79 -21.26
C ARG A 105 -7.04 -12.18 -20.74
N ARG A 106 -6.78 -12.46 -19.46
CA ARG A 106 -6.92 -13.77 -18.81
C ARG A 106 -7.84 -13.73 -17.60
N ILE A 107 -8.42 -12.57 -17.29
CA ILE A 107 -9.37 -12.41 -16.20
C ILE A 107 -10.56 -13.36 -16.46
N PRO A 108 -10.85 -14.30 -15.56
CA PRO A 108 -12.02 -15.14 -15.66
C PRO A 108 -13.31 -14.31 -15.49
N PRO A 109 -14.43 -14.70 -16.12
CA PRO A 109 -15.70 -13.96 -16.00
C PRO A 109 -16.16 -13.75 -14.55
N GLU A 110 -15.88 -14.69 -13.65
CA GLU A 110 -16.20 -14.57 -12.22
C GLU A 110 -15.39 -13.49 -11.51
N VAL A 111 -14.18 -13.21 -11.98
CA VAL A 111 -13.32 -12.13 -11.47
C VAL A 111 -13.75 -10.81 -12.08
N GLU A 112 -14.05 -10.79 -13.37
CA GLU A 112 -14.56 -9.61 -14.07
C GLU A 112 -15.87 -9.10 -13.42
N ALA A 113 -16.84 -9.98 -13.20
CA ALA A 113 -18.09 -9.62 -12.51
C ALA A 113 -17.86 -9.11 -11.07
N ARG A 114 -16.84 -9.63 -10.39
CA ARG A 114 -16.44 -9.15 -9.06
C ARG A 114 -15.82 -7.76 -9.12
N LEU A 115 -14.95 -7.50 -10.09
CA LEU A 115 -14.38 -6.17 -10.30
C LEU A 115 -15.48 -5.16 -10.62
N GLU A 116 -16.42 -5.52 -11.50
CA GLU A 116 -17.59 -4.71 -11.84
C GLU A 116 -18.40 -4.34 -10.58
N GLU A 117 -18.66 -5.31 -9.68
CA GLU A 117 -19.39 -5.08 -8.43
C GLU A 117 -18.61 -4.21 -7.42
N LEU A 118 -17.30 -4.41 -7.29
CA LEU A 118 -16.47 -3.75 -6.28
C LEU A 118 -16.01 -2.34 -6.68
N GLN A 119 -15.98 -2.05 -7.99
CA GLN A 119 -15.35 -0.87 -8.58
C GLN A 119 -16.31 -0.08 -9.48
N ASP A 120 -17.60 -0.08 -9.18
CA ASP A 120 -18.64 0.71 -9.87
C ASP A 120 -18.66 0.53 -11.40
N GLY A 121 -18.41 -0.69 -11.87
CA GLY A 121 -18.42 -1.02 -13.30
C GLY A 121 -17.05 -1.13 -13.96
N GLU A 122 -15.97 -0.72 -13.28
CA GLU A 122 -14.61 -0.75 -13.83
C GLU A 122 -13.98 -2.14 -13.77
N VAL A 123 -13.56 -2.65 -14.94
CA VAL A 123 -13.00 -4.00 -15.12
C VAL A 123 -11.62 -4.04 -15.79
N ASP A 124 -11.25 -2.98 -16.51
CA ASP A 124 -9.97 -2.88 -17.24
C ASP A 124 -8.82 -2.43 -16.33
N ASP A 125 -9.13 -1.67 -15.28
CA ASP A 125 -8.20 -1.15 -14.30
C ASP A 125 -8.61 -1.58 -12.88
N LEU A 126 -7.64 -1.67 -11.99
CA LEU A 126 -7.91 -1.74 -10.55
C LEU A 126 -8.07 -0.33 -10.00
N VAL A 127 -9.17 -0.07 -9.32
CA VAL A 127 -9.54 1.23 -8.80
C VAL A 127 -9.35 1.24 -7.28
N LEU A 128 -8.43 2.08 -6.82
CA LEU A 128 -8.25 2.40 -5.40
C LEU A 128 -9.05 3.66 -5.09
N CYS A 129 -10.11 3.53 -4.30
CA CYS A 129 -10.86 4.67 -3.77
C CYS A 129 -10.42 5.04 -2.34
N ASP A 130 -10.88 6.18 -1.80
CA ASP A 130 -10.60 6.60 -0.42
C ASP A 130 -10.88 5.50 0.63
N ARG A 131 -11.97 4.74 0.47
CA ARG A 131 -12.28 3.58 1.33
C ARG A 131 -11.17 2.53 1.30
N ASP A 132 -10.56 2.30 0.15
CA ASP A 132 -9.48 1.33 -0.02
C ASP A 132 -8.16 1.85 0.52
N TYR A 133 -7.86 3.13 0.32
CA TYR A 133 -6.73 3.78 0.98
C TYR A 133 -6.84 3.62 2.50
N ARG A 134 -7.99 3.91 3.09
CA ARG A 134 -8.23 3.71 4.54
C ARG A 134 -8.07 2.25 4.96
N SER A 135 -8.61 1.29 4.21
CA SER A 135 -8.48 -0.14 4.56
C SER A 135 -7.02 -0.65 4.51
N ILE A 136 -6.18 -0.03 3.69
CA ILE A 136 -4.76 -0.37 3.58
C ILE A 136 -3.92 0.39 4.61
N PHE A 137 -4.17 1.69 4.82
CA PHE A 137 -3.32 2.58 5.63
C PHE A 137 -3.73 2.66 7.11
N ASP A 138 -5.02 2.67 7.44
CA ASP A 138 -5.49 2.86 8.83
C ASP A 138 -5.00 1.75 9.79
N PRO A 139 -4.99 0.44 9.40
CA PRO A 139 -4.49 -0.62 10.28
C PRO A 139 -3.00 -0.50 10.65
N VAL A 140 -2.25 0.34 9.94
CA VAL A 140 -0.82 0.57 10.14
C VAL A 140 -0.57 1.78 11.01
N VAL A 141 -1.39 2.82 10.86
CA VAL A 141 -1.27 4.10 11.59
C VAL A 141 -1.75 3.97 13.04
N ASP A 142 -2.68 3.06 13.33
CA ASP A 142 -3.26 2.85 14.66
C ASP A 142 -2.47 1.89 15.58
N LYS A 143 -1.21 1.58 15.25
CA LYS A 143 -0.33 0.71 16.07
C LYS A 143 0.72 1.47 16.88
#